data_AF-A0A7J3FMW0-F1
#
_entry.id   AF-A0A7J3FMW0-F1
#
_cell.length_a   1.000
_cell.length_b   1.000
_cell.length_c   1.000
_cell.angle_alpha   90.00
_cell.angle_beta   90.00
_cell.angle_gamma   90.00
#
_symmetry.space_group_name_H-M   'P 1'
#
loop_
_entity.id
_entity.type
_entity.pdbx_description
1 polymer ?
#
loop_
_entity_poly.entity_id
_entity_poly.type
_entity_poly.pdbx_seq_one_letter_code
_entity_poly.pdbx_strand_id
1 'polypeptide(L)'
;MPETYENIESYGEIAKFLQGQSEDIRSRNLSIIAEYIKFTKLNPKELIEEAVLDKQRQSPEYLPEQRLYSFFAHLLAEKKMDVESAIPYFNTVRIFYSKNGCPLKVSLPRALRYAEYMLGVKVKGLLVRG
;
A
#
# COMPACT_ATOMS: atom_id res chain seq x y z
N MET A 1 7.06 23.56 -10.65
CA MET A 1 7.61 22.75 -9.54
C MET A 1 6.49 21.84 -9.08
N PRO A 2 6.66 20.51 -8.99
CA PRO A 2 5.55 19.61 -8.70
C PRO A 2 5.08 19.90 -7.28
N GLU A 3 3.78 20.14 -7.15
CA GLU A 3 3.10 20.42 -5.89
C GLU A 3 3.56 19.41 -4.83
N THR A 4 4.15 19.94 -3.77
CA THR A 4 4.72 19.15 -2.70
C THR A 4 3.63 18.26 -2.10
N TYR A 5 4.00 17.06 -1.71
CA TYR A 5 3.19 16.06 -0.98
C TYR A 5 2.66 16.54 0.38
N GLU A 6 2.66 17.86 0.60
CA GLU A 6 2.20 18.56 1.77
C GLU A 6 0.69 18.71 1.63
N ASN A 7 -0.06 18.05 2.52
CA ASN A 7 -1.52 18.07 2.61
C ASN A 7 -2.29 17.05 1.76
N ILE A 8 -1.89 15.77 1.84
CA ILE A 8 -2.70 14.64 1.34
C ILE A 8 -4.10 14.55 2.00
N GLU A 9 -4.30 15.20 3.16
CA GLU A 9 -5.58 15.22 3.87
C GLU A 9 -6.69 15.96 3.13
N SER A 10 -6.33 16.85 2.19
CA SER A 10 -7.28 17.56 1.34
C SER A 10 -8.02 16.65 0.34
N TYR A 11 -7.51 15.45 0.08
CA TYR A 11 -8.10 14.51 -0.86
C TYR A 11 -9.32 13.79 -0.25
N GLY A 12 -10.42 13.74 -1.00
CA GLY A 12 -11.66 13.08 -0.56
C GLY A 12 -11.47 11.59 -0.26
N GLU A 13 -10.55 10.93 -0.98
CA GLU A 13 -10.18 9.52 -0.80
C GLU A 13 -9.54 9.28 0.58
N ILE A 14 -8.78 10.26 1.08
CA ILE A 14 -8.15 10.24 2.40
C ILE A 14 -9.19 10.53 3.48
N ALA A 15 -10.02 11.55 3.30
CA ALA A 15 -11.11 11.85 4.22
C ALA A 15 -12.05 10.64 4.41
N LYS A 16 -12.41 9.96 3.32
CA LYS A 16 -13.23 8.73 3.35
C LYS A 16 -12.51 7.58 4.06
N PHE A 17 -11.23 7.39 3.78
CA PHE A 17 -10.43 6.33 4.38
C PHE A 17 -10.29 6.49 5.90
N LEU A 18 -10.10 7.72 6.38
CA LEU A 18 -9.88 8.06 7.79
C LEU A 18 -11.17 8.19 8.62
N GLN A 19 -12.33 8.12 7.98
CA GLN A 19 -13.62 8.31 8.64
C GLN A 19 -13.81 7.33 9.82
N GLY A 20 -14.13 7.88 10.99
CA GLY A 20 -14.40 7.10 12.21
C GLY A 20 -13.16 6.54 12.93
N GLN A 21 -11.95 6.91 12.50
CA GLN A 21 -10.71 6.51 13.17
C GLN A 21 -10.31 7.52 14.27
N SER A 22 -9.67 7.04 15.34
CA SER A 22 -9.08 7.92 16.36
C SER A 22 -7.89 8.72 15.81
N GLU A 23 -7.54 9.82 16.47
CA GLU A 23 -6.45 10.70 16.05
C GLU A 23 -5.10 9.97 15.89
N ASP A 24 -4.75 9.12 16.86
CA ASP A 24 -3.53 8.30 16.80
C ASP A 24 -3.50 7.38 15.57
N ILE A 25 -4.64 6.75 15.26
CA ILE A 25 -4.76 5.86 14.10
C ILE A 25 -4.68 6.67 12.82
N ARG A 26 -5.30 7.85 12.77
CA ARG A 26 -5.26 8.75 11.62
C ARG A 26 -3.84 9.19 11.32
N SER A 27 -3.11 9.68 12.31
CA SER A 27 -1.72 10.13 12.17
C SER A 27 -0.83 9.02 11.62
N ARG A 28 -0.93 7.81 12.20
CA ARG A 28 -0.19 6.63 11.71
C ARG A 28 -0.55 6.28 10.27
N ASN A 29 -1.84 6.22 9.95
CA ASN A 29 -2.32 5.85 8.62
C ASN A 29 -1.93 6.90 7.57
N LEU A 30 -1.97 8.19 7.91
CA LEU A 30 -1.51 9.26 7.03
C LEU A 30 -0.03 9.14 6.70
N SER A 31 0.82 8.88 7.70
CA SER A 31 2.25 8.66 7.49
C SER A 31 2.52 7.50 6.52
N ILE A 32 1.82 6.38 6.69
CA ILE A 32 1.94 5.22 5.81
C ILE A 32 1.49 5.55 4.38
N ILE A 33 0.35 6.23 4.21
CA ILE A 33 -0.16 6.58 2.88
C ILE A 33 0.74 7.61 2.19
N ALA A 34 1.28 8.57 2.95
CA ALA A 34 2.28 9.50 2.44
C ALA A 34 3.53 8.76 1.91
N GLU A 35 3.99 7.75 2.64
CA GLU A 35 5.12 6.93 2.19
C GLU A 35 4.80 6.13 0.93
N TYR A 36 3.58 5.57 0.84
CA TYR A 36 3.12 4.89 -0.35
C TYR A 36 3.05 5.83 -1.56
N ILE A 37 2.50 7.04 -1.39
CA ILE A 37 2.45 8.07 -2.43
C ILE A 37 3.86 8.48 -2.89
N LYS A 38 4.81 8.62 -1.96
CA LYS A 38 6.22 8.89 -2.31
C LYS A 38 6.83 7.77 -3.13
N PHE A 39 6.46 6.51 -2.86
CA PHE A 39 6.89 5.35 -3.63
C PHE A 39 6.25 5.31 -5.02
N THR A 40 4.93 5.52 -5.12
CA THR A 40 4.18 5.42 -6.38
C THR A 40 4.35 6.63 -7.29
N LYS A 41 4.67 7.81 -6.73
CA LYS A 41 4.59 9.12 -7.39
C LYS A 41 3.18 9.48 -7.88
N LEU A 42 2.16 8.87 -7.28
CA LEU A 42 0.75 9.10 -7.58
C LEU A 42 0.04 9.66 -6.35
N ASN A 43 -0.78 10.69 -6.54
CA ASN A 43 -1.61 11.24 -5.47
C ASN A 43 -2.78 10.28 -5.12
N PRO A 44 -3.49 10.49 -3.99
CA PRO A 44 -4.57 9.59 -3.56
C PRO A 44 -5.66 9.36 -4.61
N LYS A 45 -6.01 10.40 -5.38
CA LYS A 45 -7.03 10.33 -6.42
C LYS A 45 -6.54 9.48 -7.59
N GLU A 46 -5.32 9.74 -8.08
CA GLU A 46 -4.70 8.98 -9.18
C GLU A 46 -4.57 7.49 -8.85
N LEU A 47 -4.22 7.16 -7.60
CA LEU A 47 -4.18 5.76 -7.13
C LEU A 47 -5.53 5.05 -7.30
N ILE A 48 -6.63 5.74 -6.98
CA ILE A 48 -7.98 5.17 -7.10
C ILE A 48 -8.45 5.16 -8.55
N GLU A 49 -8.21 6.23 -9.31
CA GLU A 49 -8.55 6.30 -10.74
C GLU A 49 -7.88 5.17 -11.53
N GLU A 50 -6.60 4.90 -11.29
CA GLU A 50 -5.90 3.79 -11.90
C GLU A 50 -6.55 2.45 -11.52
N ALA A 51 -6.84 2.23 -10.24
CA ALA A 51 -7.47 0.99 -9.80
C ALA A 51 -8.86 0.77 -10.42
N VAL A 52 -9.63 1.84 -10.60
CA VAL A 52 -10.92 1.78 -11.29
C VAL A 52 -10.73 1.42 -12.77
N LEU A 53 -9.80 2.09 -13.47
CA LEU A 53 -9.53 1.85 -14.89
C LEU A 53 -9.06 0.42 -15.15
N ASP A 54 -8.12 -0.07 -14.34
CA ASP A 54 -7.57 -1.40 -14.48
C ASP A 54 -8.61 -2.49 -14.19
N LYS A 55 -9.48 -2.25 -13.20
CA LYS A 55 -10.61 -3.14 -12.90
C LYS A 55 -11.60 -3.21 -14.06
N GLN A 56 -11.88 -2.07 -14.71
CA GLN A 56 -12.75 -2.03 -15.90
C GLN A 56 -12.14 -2.77 -17.08
N ARG A 57 -10.82 -2.69 -17.26
CA ARG A 57 -10.08 -3.38 -18.33
C ARG A 57 -9.97 -4.88 -18.12
N GLN A 58 -10.32 -5.40 -16.94
CA GLN A 58 -10.12 -6.81 -16.54
C GLN A 58 -8.68 -7.27 -16.82
N SER A 59 -7.70 -6.39 -16.54
CA SER A 59 -6.31 -6.68 -16.83
C SER A 59 -5.89 -7.97 -16.12
N PRO A 60 -5.27 -8.94 -16.84
CA PRO A 60 -4.66 -10.11 -16.20
C PRO A 60 -3.54 -9.68 -15.23
N GLU A 61 -3.00 -8.48 -15.43
CA GLU A 61 -1.99 -7.83 -14.60
C GLU A 61 -2.61 -6.61 -13.91
N TYR A 62 -3.38 -6.86 -12.85
CA TYR A 62 -3.98 -5.78 -12.07
C TYR A 62 -2.89 -4.99 -11.32
N LEU A 63 -2.53 -3.82 -11.86
CA LEU A 63 -1.37 -3.03 -11.43
C LEU A 63 -1.39 -2.64 -9.95
N PRO A 64 -2.53 -2.25 -9.33
CA PRO A 64 -2.56 -1.90 -7.91
C PRO A 64 -2.07 -3.02 -7.00
N GLU A 65 -2.33 -4.28 -7.34
CA GLU A 65 -1.86 -5.43 -6.56
C GLU A 65 -0.36 -5.64 -6.70
N GLN A 66 0.15 -5.62 -7.94
CA GLN A 66 1.58 -5.74 -8.21
C GLN A 66 2.37 -4.62 -7.51
N ARG A 67 1.81 -3.41 -7.51
CA ARG A 67 2.40 -2.27 -6.84
C ARG A 67 2.44 -2.43 -5.33
N LEU A 68 1.39 -2.98 -4.72
CA LEU A 68 1.39 -3.22 -3.28
C LEU A 68 2.42 -4.30 -2.88
N TYR A 69 2.62 -5.33 -3.71
CA TYR A 69 3.72 -6.28 -3.49
C TYR A 69 5.10 -5.64 -3.65
N SER A 70 5.27 -4.81 -4.68
CA SER A 70 6.51 -4.07 -4.92
C SER A 70 6.81 -3.07 -3.80
N PHE A 71 5.80 -2.42 -3.27
CA PHE A 71 5.94 -1.54 -2.12
C PHE A 71 6.39 -2.32 -0.88
N PHE A 72 5.80 -3.47 -0.60
CA PHE A 72 6.23 -4.32 0.51
C PHE A 72 7.70 -4.75 0.36
N ALA A 73 8.12 -5.16 -0.84
CA ALA A 73 9.53 -5.47 -1.11
C ALA A 73 10.44 -4.25 -0.92
N HIS A 74 10.02 -3.06 -1.36
CA HIS A 74 10.75 -1.80 -1.17
C HIS A 74 10.95 -1.45 0.32
N LEU A 75 9.94 -1.67 1.16
CA LEU A 75 10.06 -1.44 2.61
C LEU A 75 11.16 -2.33 3.23
N LEU A 76 11.25 -3.59 2.81
CA LEU A 76 12.29 -4.50 3.30
C LEU A 76 13.68 -4.14 2.72
N ALA A 77 13.75 -3.84 1.42
CA ALA A 77 15.00 -3.66 0.71
C ALA A 77 15.65 -2.29 0.97
N GLU A 78 14.87 -1.22 0.80
CA GLU A 78 15.36 0.16 0.79
C GLU A 78 15.16 0.82 2.14
N LYS A 79 14.01 0.61 2.78
CA LYS A 79 13.74 1.14 4.12
C LYS A 79 14.32 0.27 5.24
N LYS A 80 14.90 -0.89 4.90
CA LYS A 80 15.52 -1.84 5.84
C LYS A 80 14.59 -2.23 6.99
N MET A 81 13.28 -2.24 6.73
CA MET A 81 12.29 -2.66 7.71
C MET A 81 12.32 -4.18 7.85
N ASP A 82 12.09 -4.67 9.06
CA ASP A 82 11.75 -6.06 9.26
C ASP A 82 10.29 -6.34 8.81
N VAL A 83 9.97 -7.63 8.67
CA VAL A 83 8.66 -8.07 8.19
C VAL A 83 7.52 -7.59 9.09
N GLU A 84 7.68 -7.65 10.40
CA GLU A 84 6.63 -7.30 11.36
C GLU A 84 6.31 -5.81 11.28
N SER A 85 7.35 -4.98 11.15
CA SER A 85 7.22 -3.54 10.94
C SER A 85 6.59 -3.17 9.58
N ALA A 86 6.79 -3.99 8.53
CA ALA A 86 6.25 -3.74 7.19
C ALA A 86 4.77 -4.18 7.04
N ILE A 87 4.28 -5.09 7.87
CA ILE A 87 2.88 -5.58 7.82
C ILE A 87 1.84 -4.47 8.00
N PRO A 88 1.97 -3.55 8.97
CA PRO A 88 1.07 -2.40 9.09
C PRO A 88 0.98 -1.59 7.80
N TYR A 89 2.10 -1.35 7.12
CA TYR A 89 2.13 -0.59 5.87
C TYR A 89 1.31 -1.29 4.78
N PHE A 90 1.56 -2.59 4.59
CA PHE A 90 0.82 -3.40 3.62
C PHE A 90 -0.68 -3.39 3.89
N ASN A 91 -1.08 -3.61 5.15
CA ASN A 91 -2.47 -3.67 5.54
C ASN A 91 -3.17 -2.32 5.43
N THR A 92 -2.53 -1.23 5.85
CA THR A 92 -3.08 0.12 5.76
C THR A 92 -3.34 0.52 4.31
N VAL A 93 -2.39 0.27 3.39
CA VAL A 93 -2.60 0.55 1.96
C VAL A 93 -3.74 -0.31 1.39
N ARG A 94 -3.80 -1.60 1.76
CA ARG A 94 -4.90 -2.49 1.34
C ARG A 94 -6.27 -1.98 1.80
N ILE A 95 -6.37 -1.48 3.04
CA ILE A 95 -7.61 -0.92 3.59
C ILE A 95 -7.97 0.39 2.88
N PHE A 96 -6.99 1.24 2.57
CA PHE A 96 -7.22 2.48 1.80
C PHE A 96 -7.94 2.20 0.48
N TYR A 97 -7.44 1.25 -0.32
CA TYR A 97 -8.09 0.86 -1.56
C TYR A 97 -9.49 0.27 -1.32
N SER A 98 -9.66 -0.58 -0.29
CA SER A 98 -10.96 -1.16 0.05
C SER A 98 -12.00 -0.11 0.45
N LYS A 99 -11.63 0.89 1.25
CA LYS A 99 -12.51 1.99 1.67
C LYS A 99 -12.92 2.87 0.50
N ASN A 100 -12.07 2.96 -0.52
CA ASN A 100 -12.34 3.66 -1.77
C ASN A 100 -13.00 2.78 -2.85
N GLY A 101 -13.55 1.61 -2.50
CA GLY A 101 -14.34 0.78 -3.41
C GLY A 101 -13.52 -0.09 -4.39
N CYS A 102 -12.21 -0.15 -4.19
CA CYS A 102 -11.27 -0.89 -5.03
C CYS A 102 -10.58 -2.01 -4.23
N PRO A 103 -11.29 -3.00 -3.66
CA PRO A 103 -10.67 -4.03 -2.84
C PRO A 103 -9.62 -4.82 -3.63
N LEU A 104 -8.41 -4.91 -3.07
CA LEU A 104 -7.28 -5.66 -3.65
C LEU A 104 -7.31 -7.12 -3.16
N LYS A 105 -7.12 -8.09 -4.07
CA LYS A 105 -7.02 -9.53 -3.75
C LYS A 105 -5.57 -9.92 -3.42
N VAL A 106 -4.93 -9.13 -2.57
CA VAL A 106 -3.55 -9.39 -2.12
C VAL A 106 -3.50 -10.19 -0.83
N SER A 107 -2.41 -10.95 -0.63
CA SER A 107 -2.15 -11.68 0.62
C SER A 107 -0.72 -11.52 1.09
N LEU A 108 -0.51 -11.48 2.42
CA LEU A 108 0.82 -11.40 3.02
C LEU A 108 1.74 -12.56 2.59
N PRO A 109 1.29 -13.84 2.54
CA PRO A 109 2.14 -14.92 2.04
C PRO A 109 2.61 -14.72 0.60
N ARG A 110 1.77 -14.14 -0.26
CA ARG A 110 2.16 -13.82 -1.65
C ARG A 110 3.12 -12.63 -1.70
N ALA A 111 2.91 -11.62 -0.85
CA ALA A 111 3.82 -10.47 -0.71
C ALA A 111 5.22 -10.90 -0.24
N LEU A 112 5.30 -11.80 0.74
CA LEU A 112 6.56 -12.37 1.22
C LEU A 112 7.29 -13.12 0.11
N ARG A 113 6.60 -14.04 -0.59
CA ARG A 113 7.20 -14.75 -1.73
C ARG A 113 7.68 -13.81 -2.83
N TYR A 114 6.93 -12.76 -3.11
CA TYR A 114 7.33 -11.74 -4.08
C TYR A 114 8.60 -11.01 -3.63
N ALA A 115 8.68 -10.61 -2.36
CA ALA A 115 9.88 -9.99 -1.82
C ALA A 115 11.09 -10.94 -1.85
N GLU A 116 10.91 -12.21 -1.48
CA GLU A 116 11.98 -13.22 -1.58
C GLU A 116 12.52 -13.36 -3.01
N TYR A 117 11.60 -13.41 -3.98
CA TYR A 117 11.95 -13.46 -5.40
C TYR A 117 12.74 -12.22 -5.85
N MET A 118 12.26 -11.03 -5.49
CA MET A 118 12.90 -9.77 -5.88
C MET A 118 14.26 -9.55 -5.23
N LEU A 119 14.44 -10.03 -3.99
CA LEU A 119 15.66 -9.83 -3.20
C LEU A 119 16.68 -10.96 -3.37
N GLY A 120 16.30 -12.07 -4.00
CA GLY A 120 17.17 -13.24 -4.16
C GLY A 120 17.54 -13.92 -2.83
N VAL A 121 16.83 -13.62 -1.74
CA VAL A 121 17.10 -14.15 -0.40
C VAL A 121 15.81 -14.54 0.30
N LYS A 122 15.87 -15.57 1.15
CA LYS A 122 14.74 -15.92 2.03
C LYS A 122 14.53 -14.82 3.06
N VAL A 123 13.31 -14.29 3.10
CA VAL A 123 12.90 -13.29 4.08
C VAL A 123 12.51 -14.07 5.33
N LYS A 124 13.36 -14.03 6.36
CA LYS A 124 13.04 -14.64 7.66
C LYS A 124 11.94 -13.82 8.32
N GLY A 125 10.71 -14.30 8.28
CA GLY A 125 9.58 -13.70 8.98
C GLY A 125 8.26 -14.37 8.60
N LEU A 126 7.49 -14.75 9.61
CA LEU A 126 6.27 -15.57 9.56
C LEU A 126 6.47 -17.06 9.19
N LEU A 127 6.95 -17.81 10.20
CA LEU A 127 6.31 -19.10 10.52
C LEU A 127 4.83 -18.81 10.80
N VAL A 128 3.97 -19.01 9.80
CA VAL A 128 2.53 -19.09 10.04
C VAL A 128 2.32 -20.32 10.93
N ARG A 129 2.11 -20.10 12.23
CA ARG A 129 1.43 -21.08 13.07
C ARG A 129 0.05 -21.28 12.43
N GLY A 130 -0.13 -22.45 11.81
CA GLY A 130 -1.43 -22.96 11.42
C GLY A 130 -2.30 -23.26 12.62
#